data_AF-A0AAU2M107-F1
#
_entry.id   AF-A0AAU2M107-F1
#
_cell.length_a   1.000
_cell.length_b   1.000
_cell.length_c   1.000
_cell.angle_alpha   90.00
_cell.angle_beta   90.00
_cell.angle_gamma   90.00
#
_symmetry.space_group_name_H-M   'P 1'
#
loop_
_entity.id
_entity.type
_entity.pdbx_description
1 polymer ?
#
loop_
_entity_poly.entity_id
_entity_poly.type
_entity_poly.pdbx_seq_one_letter_code
_entity_poly.pdbx_strand_id
1 'polypeptide(L)'
;MATPAEAAPVTVTFNAGANQPFDVPSGVTQLTITATGAAGENAPDGGAGGTGDTVTGTVTVPSGTTTLYVNVATGGGAGGGPGTAGGGSSDVRTCSSAGPGCTLTGVAATDPRLIVAGGGGGGGNGISGFPPTIGATGGNAGTTGQTGGSGGAGGGGGGTQTTAGSGGATCTLSPGSPGTPGAEGVGGTGGASFAAGGGGAGWFGGGGGGGCGTLQIGGVQGPGGGGGGSDHVPTGGTSAPATGAAVVTITYEAGSTGGGGVSILPINLSGILPMFNNISINNNIKSPGATNNTTQDFNLNAP
;
A
#
# COMPACT_ATOMS: atom_id res chain seq x y z
N MET A 1 -39.16 -19.67 4.77
CA MET A 1 -38.33 -18.59 5.34
C MET A 1 -37.48 -18.05 4.21
N ALA A 2 -37.62 -16.78 3.86
CA ALA A 2 -36.77 -16.15 2.84
C ALA A 2 -35.41 -15.84 3.47
N THR A 3 -34.32 -16.31 2.87
CA THR A 3 -32.97 -15.89 3.21
C THR A 3 -32.85 -14.38 2.97
N PRO A 4 -32.30 -13.58 3.90
CA PRO A 4 -32.03 -12.17 3.65
C PRO A 4 -31.18 -12.03 2.38
N ALA A 5 -31.52 -11.09 1.51
CA ALA A 5 -30.67 -10.75 0.39
C ALA A 5 -29.35 -10.19 0.93
N GLU A 6 -28.25 -10.89 0.68
CA GLU A 6 -26.91 -10.40 0.95
C GLU A 6 -26.67 -9.15 0.10
N ALA A 7 -26.24 -8.06 0.75
CA ALA A 7 -25.92 -6.83 0.03
C ALA A 7 -24.76 -7.12 -0.94
N ALA A 8 -24.76 -6.48 -2.10
CA ALA A 8 -23.64 -6.63 -3.01
C ALA A 8 -22.38 -5.95 -2.42
N PRO A 9 -21.18 -6.54 -2.60
CA PRO A 9 -19.94 -5.93 -2.15
C PRO A 9 -19.70 -4.59 -2.84
N VAL A 10 -19.14 -3.65 -2.10
CA VAL A 10 -18.73 -2.33 -2.60
C VAL A 10 -17.22 -2.29 -2.72
N THR A 11 -16.72 -1.85 -3.88
CA THR A 11 -15.28 -1.72 -4.15
C THR A 11 -14.89 -0.26 -4.38
N VAL A 12 -13.84 0.18 -3.68
CA VAL A 12 -13.20 1.49 -3.85
C VAL A 12 -11.79 1.29 -4.40
N THR A 13 -11.40 2.11 -5.38
CA THR A 13 -10.08 2.02 -6.04
C THR A 13 -9.26 3.28 -5.80
N PHE A 14 -7.99 3.10 -5.46
CA PHE A 14 -7.00 4.14 -5.24
C PHE A 14 -5.86 3.98 -6.23
N ASN A 15 -5.54 5.06 -6.95
CA ASN A 15 -4.39 5.14 -7.85
C ASN A 15 -3.16 5.68 -7.11
N ALA A 16 -2.03 5.83 -7.82
CA ALA A 16 -0.80 6.38 -7.28
C ALA A 16 -1.02 7.66 -6.45
N GLY A 17 -0.44 7.70 -5.25
CA GLY A 17 -0.61 8.80 -4.30
C GLY A 17 -0.42 8.36 -2.85
N ALA A 18 -0.08 9.32 -1.98
CA ALA A 18 0.14 9.09 -0.55
C ALA A 18 -1.02 9.63 0.29
N ASN A 19 -1.26 9.00 1.44
CA ASN A 19 -2.20 9.44 2.48
C ASN A 19 -3.63 9.67 1.98
N GLN A 20 -4.08 8.82 1.06
CA GLN A 20 -5.46 8.88 0.55
C GLN A 20 -6.40 8.31 1.63
N PRO A 21 -7.38 9.08 2.12
CA PRO A 21 -8.26 8.61 3.18
C PRO A 21 -9.29 7.60 2.63
N PHE A 22 -9.54 6.55 3.40
CA PHE A 22 -10.67 5.66 3.25
C PHE A 22 -11.50 5.68 4.54
N ASP A 23 -12.70 6.25 4.47
CA ASP A 23 -13.63 6.24 5.60
C ASP A 23 -14.26 4.86 5.73
N VAL A 24 -14.00 4.19 6.86
CA VAL A 24 -14.52 2.85 7.13
C VAL A 24 -16.03 2.97 7.39
N PRO A 25 -16.89 2.32 6.58
CA PRO A 25 -18.32 2.39 6.80
C PRO A 25 -18.69 1.80 8.16
N SER A 26 -19.70 2.38 8.81
CA SER A 26 -20.16 1.91 10.12
C SER A 26 -20.58 0.44 10.06
N GLY A 27 -20.12 -0.35 11.04
CA GLY A 27 -20.40 -1.79 11.14
C GLY A 27 -19.48 -2.68 10.31
N VAL A 28 -18.63 -2.13 9.45
CA VAL A 28 -17.63 -2.91 8.70
C VAL A 28 -16.45 -3.25 9.61
N THR A 29 -16.22 -4.55 9.83
CA THR A 29 -15.11 -5.05 10.64
C THR A 29 -14.06 -5.80 9.82
N GLN A 30 -14.35 -6.06 8.54
CA GLN A 30 -13.50 -6.85 7.67
C GLN A 30 -13.49 -6.27 6.26
N LEU A 31 -12.30 -6.18 5.67
CA LEU A 31 -12.06 -5.66 4.33
C LEU A 31 -11.31 -6.71 3.51
N THR A 32 -11.69 -6.89 2.25
CA THR A 32 -10.84 -7.57 1.27
C THR A 32 -10.03 -6.52 0.54
N ILE A 33 -8.71 -6.59 0.63
CA ILE A 33 -7.80 -5.61 0.06
C ILE A 33 -6.89 -6.29 -0.96
N THR A 34 -6.79 -5.70 -2.15
CA THR A 34 -5.76 -6.03 -3.13
C THR A 34 -4.87 -4.80 -3.33
N ALA A 35 -3.58 -4.94 -3.01
CA ALA A 35 -2.57 -3.90 -3.19
C ALA A 35 -1.55 -4.35 -4.25
N THR A 36 -1.18 -3.45 -5.16
CA THR A 36 -0.19 -3.70 -6.22
C THR A 36 0.94 -2.68 -6.09
N GLY A 37 2.17 -3.14 -5.87
CA GLY A 37 3.37 -2.30 -5.86
C GLY A 37 3.81 -1.92 -7.28
N ALA A 38 4.58 -0.83 -7.40
CA ALA A 38 5.07 -0.36 -8.69
C ALA A 38 6.31 -1.15 -9.15
N ALA A 39 6.47 -1.31 -10.46
CA ALA A 39 7.72 -1.74 -11.04
C ALA A 39 8.81 -0.67 -10.86
N GLY A 40 10.07 -1.11 -10.79
CA GLY A 40 11.21 -0.22 -10.94
C GLY A 40 11.32 0.32 -12.36
N GLU A 41 12.03 1.43 -12.52
CA GLU A 41 12.20 2.09 -13.81
C GLU A 41 13.27 1.40 -14.66
N ASN A 42 13.05 1.37 -15.98
CA ASN A 42 14.00 0.84 -16.96
C ASN A 42 15.07 1.87 -17.30
N ALA A 43 16.34 1.47 -17.26
CA ALA A 43 17.43 2.32 -17.71
C ALA A 43 17.52 2.34 -19.26
N PRO A 44 17.67 3.52 -19.92
CA PRO A 44 17.69 3.63 -21.39
C PRO A 44 18.76 2.78 -22.08
N ASP A 45 19.97 2.75 -21.51
CA ASP A 45 21.12 1.98 -21.99
C ASP A 45 21.49 0.86 -21.00
N GLY A 46 20.51 0.34 -20.25
CA GLY A 46 20.77 -0.52 -19.11
C GLY A 46 19.75 -1.62 -18.86
N GLY A 47 19.71 -2.06 -17.60
CA GLY A 47 18.85 -3.15 -17.18
C GLY A 47 17.39 -2.72 -17.07
N ALA A 48 16.49 -3.69 -17.25
CA ALA A 48 15.10 -3.51 -16.90
C ALA A 48 14.95 -3.32 -15.37
N GLY A 49 13.96 -2.53 -14.97
CA GLY A 49 13.50 -2.52 -13.59
C GLY A 49 12.81 -3.84 -13.24
N GLY A 50 12.86 -4.22 -11.98
CA GLY A 50 12.14 -5.37 -11.45
C GLY A 50 10.64 -5.08 -11.34
N THR A 51 9.83 -6.14 -11.34
CA THR A 51 8.39 -6.03 -11.11
C THR A 51 8.10 -5.79 -9.63
N GLY A 52 7.07 -5.00 -9.31
CA GLY A 52 6.45 -5.07 -7.99
C GLY A 52 5.62 -6.34 -7.84
N ASP A 53 4.99 -6.51 -6.69
CA ASP A 53 4.06 -7.61 -6.40
C ASP A 53 2.62 -7.11 -6.21
N THR A 54 1.68 -8.04 -6.32
CA THR A 54 0.27 -7.89 -6.00
C THR A 54 -0.05 -8.76 -4.79
N VAL A 55 -0.50 -8.14 -3.70
CA VAL A 55 -0.89 -8.81 -2.46
C VAL A 55 -2.38 -8.69 -2.28
N THR A 56 -3.06 -9.82 -2.06
CA THR A 56 -4.49 -9.88 -1.75
C THR A 56 -4.71 -10.56 -0.42
N GLY A 57 -5.56 -9.99 0.42
CA GLY A 57 -5.88 -10.58 1.71
C GLY A 57 -7.09 -9.95 2.38
N THR A 58 -7.60 -10.66 3.36
CA THR A 58 -8.66 -10.18 4.24
C THR A 58 -8.05 -9.54 5.48
N VAL A 59 -8.45 -8.32 5.78
CA VAL A 59 -7.93 -7.51 6.88
C VAL A 59 -9.04 -7.18 7.86
N THR A 60 -8.81 -7.47 9.14
CA THR A 60 -9.69 -7.04 10.23
C THR A 60 -9.44 -5.56 10.51
N VAL A 61 -10.51 -4.76 10.51
CA VAL A 61 -10.44 -3.36 10.91
C VAL A 61 -10.24 -3.28 12.44
N PRO A 62 -9.18 -2.64 12.94
CA PRO A 62 -9.01 -2.47 14.38
C PRO A 62 -10.15 -1.66 14.99
N SER A 63 -10.65 -2.07 16.16
CA SER A 63 -11.75 -1.40 16.84
C SER A 63 -11.50 0.10 17.02
N GLY A 64 -12.52 0.91 16.74
CA GLY A 64 -12.46 2.37 16.83
C GLY A 64 -11.80 3.06 15.63
N THR A 65 -11.31 2.32 14.65
CA THR A 65 -10.78 2.89 13.39
C THR A 65 -11.93 3.40 12.53
N THR A 66 -12.01 4.71 12.32
CA THR A 66 -12.98 5.33 11.42
C THR A 66 -12.39 5.65 10.04
N THR A 67 -11.06 5.75 9.95
CA THR A 67 -10.35 6.12 8.73
C THR A 67 -9.09 5.27 8.59
N LEU A 68 -8.91 4.66 7.42
CA LEU A 68 -7.65 4.07 6.98
C LEU A 68 -6.96 5.00 5.98
N TYR A 69 -5.65 4.86 5.85
CA TYR A 69 -4.85 5.64 4.91
C TYR A 69 -4.23 4.71 3.89
N VAL A 70 -4.42 5.03 2.62
CA VAL A 70 -3.93 4.27 1.48
C VAL A 70 -2.74 5.00 0.86
N ASN A 71 -1.64 4.29 0.68
CA ASN A 71 -0.48 4.75 -0.08
C ASN A 71 -0.29 3.83 -1.28
N VAL A 72 -0.07 4.41 -2.46
CA VAL A 72 0.09 3.67 -3.70
C VAL A 72 1.32 4.19 -4.43
N ALA A 73 2.24 3.28 -4.76
CA ALA A 73 3.51 3.58 -5.41
C ALA A 73 4.39 4.61 -4.67
N THR A 74 4.55 4.47 -3.35
CA THR A 74 5.35 5.39 -2.53
C THR A 74 6.65 4.76 -2.02
N GLY A 75 7.68 5.58 -1.76
CA GLY A 75 8.88 5.16 -1.02
C GLY A 75 9.99 4.47 -1.83
N GLY A 76 9.89 4.39 -3.16
CA GLY A 76 10.95 3.86 -4.00
C GLY A 76 12.26 4.66 -3.86
N GLY A 77 13.40 3.98 -3.88
CA GLY A 77 14.71 4.59 -3.78
C GLY A 77 15.13 5.27 -5.09
N ALA A 78 15.82 6.41 -4.99
CA ALA A 78 16.38 7.07 -6.17
C ALA A 78 17.54 6.26 -6.79
N GLY A 79 17.71 6.33 -8.11
CA GLY A 79 18.92 5.85 -8.78
C GLY A 79 20.14 6.75 -8.49
N GLY A 80 21.34 6.22 -8.73
CA GLY A 80 22.59 6.96 -8.65
C GLY A 80 23.01 7.53 -10.01
N GLY A 81 23.20 8.84 -10.14
CA GLY A 81 23.58 9.45 -11.42
C GLY A 81 22.52 9.21 -12.52
N PRO A 82 22.87 8.65 -13.70
CA PRO A 82 21.90 8.28 -14.73
C PRO A 82 21.17 6.94 -14.49
N GLY A 83 21.33 6.34 -13.31
CA GLY A 83 20.59 5.13 -12.91
C GLY A 83 19.13 5.47 -12.61
N THR A 84 18.27 4.47 -12.59
CA THR A 84 16.83 4.69 -12.48
C THR A 84 16.27 4.36 -11.11
N ALA A 85 15.08 4.91 -10.80
CA ALA A 85 14.47 4.74 -9.50
C ALA A 85 13.89 3.32 -9.32
N GLY A 86 13.84 2.87 -8.06
CA GLY A 86 13.03 1.73 -7.67
C GLY A 86 11.55 2.08 -7.60
N GLY A 87 10.70 1.07 -7.75
CA GLY A 87 9.26 1.17 -7.63
C GLY A 87 8.83 1.36 -6.19
N GLY A 88 7.80 2.19 -6.00
CA GLY A 88 7.17 2.37 -4.69
C GLY A 88 6.28 1.21 -4.28
N SER A 89 6.13 1.00 -2.97
CA SER A 89 5.17 0.04 -2.41
C SER A 89 3.75 0.61 -2.41
N SER A 90 2.78 -0.29 -2.27
CA SER A 90 1.39 0.06 -2.01
C SER A 90 0.91 -0.59 -0.71
N ASP A 91 0.27 0.16 0.16
CA ASP A 91 -0.16 -0.31 1.48
C ASP A 91 -1.42 0.39 1.99
N VAL A 92 -2.05 -0.27 2.96
CA VAL A 92 -3.16 0.29 3.75
C VAL A 92 -2.77 0.27 5.21
N ARG A 93 -2.95 1.39 5.91
CA ARG A 93 -2.49 1.58 7.29
C ARG A 93 -3.46 2.38 8.16
N THR A 94 -3.29 2.26 9.47
CA THR A 94 -4.16 2.88 10.50
C THR A 94 -3.82 4.33 10.84
N CYS A 95 -2.73 4.88 10.28
CA CYS A 95 -2.30 6.25 10.52
C CYS A 95 -1.82 6.92 9.23
N SER A 96 -1.91 8.25 9.17
CA SER A 96 -1.34 9.03 8.06
C SER A 96 0.19 8.96 8.10
N SER A 97 0.83 8.66 6.98
CA SER A 97 2.29 8.66 6.86
C SER A 97 2.93 10.04 7.04
N ALA A 98 2.14 11.12 6.93
CA ALA A 98 2.58 12.48 7.28
C ALA A 98 2.30 12.86 8.75
N GLY A 99 1.58 12.01 9.49
CA GLY A 99 1.21 12.27 10.87
C GLY A 99 2.33 11.93 11.86
N PRO A 100 2.52 12.73 12.93
CA PRO A 100 3.44 12.36 14.00
C PRO A 100 3.01 11.03 14.63
N GLY A 101 3.95 10.10 14.82
CA GLY A 101 3.71 8.80 15.44
C GLY A 101 3.32 7.66 14.49
N CYS A 102 3.24 7.90 13.17
CA CYS A 102 3.05 6.84 12.19
C CYS A 102 4.36 6.14 11.82
N THR A 103 5.03 5.57 12.82
CA THR A 103 6.33 4.90 12.66
C THR A 103 6.14 3.51 12.07
N LEU A 104 6.82 3.23 10.96
CA LEU A 104 6.90 1.88 10.42
C LEU A 104 7.96 1.10 11.21
N THR A 105 7.57 -0.03 11.77
CA THR A 105 8.43 -0.81 12.68
C THR A 105 8.91 -2.12 12.06
N GLY A 106 8.24 -2.58 11.00
CA GLY A 106 8.51 -3.90 10.42
C GLY A 106 8.16 -5.05 11.37
N VAL A 107 7.42 -4.77 12.44
CA VAL A 107 6.92 -5.75 13.43
C VAL A 107 5.40 -5.78 13.37
N ALA A 108 4.82 -6.89 12.92
CA ALA A 108 3.39 -7.01 12.66
C ALA A 108 2.46 -6.59 13.82
N ALA A 109 2.93 -6.70 15.07
CA ALA A 109 2.15 -6.31 16.25
C ALA A 109 2.10 -4.79 16.51
N THR A 110 3.04 -4.02 15.97
CA THR A 110 3.17 -2.58 16.25
C THR A 110 3.27 -1.71 15.01
N ASP A 111 3.50 -2.31 13.84
CA ASP A 111 3.49 -1.59 12.57
C ASP A 111 2.05 -1.21 12.20
N PRO A 112 1.81 0.05 11.78
CA PRO A 112 0.47 0.48 11.43
C PRO A 112 -0.04 -0.07 10.09
N ARG A 113 0.83 -0.64 9.25
CA ARG A 113 0.46 -1.19 7.95
C ARG A 113 -0.20 -2.56 8.13
N LEU A 114 -1.37 -2.70 7.54
CA LEU A 114 -2.19 -3.91 7.62
C LEU A 114 -1.89 -4.88 6.48
N ILE A 115 -1.40 -4.36 5.35
CA ILE A 115 -1.04 -5.08 4.13
C ILE A 115 -0.05 -4.22 3.35
N VAL A 116 0.97 -4.84 2.76
CA VAL A 116 1.97 -4.15 1.92
C VAL A 116 2.29 -5.00 0.71
N ALA A 117 2.23 -4.39 -0.48
CA ALA A 117 2.75 -4.95 -1.71
C ALA A 117 4.07 -4.25 -2.07
N GLY A 118 5.14 -5.02 -2.19
CA GLY A 118 6.49 -4.54 -2.48
C GLY A 118 6.63 -4.00 -3.90
N GLY A 119 7.47 -2.99 -4.05
CA GLY A 119 7.91 -2.46 -5.34
C GLY A 119 9.18 -3.16 -5.83
N GLY A 120 9.39 -3.16 -7.14
CA GLY A 120 10.61 -3.69 -7.77
C GLY A 120 11.78 -2.71 -7.69
N GLY A 121 13.02 -3.19 -7.81
CA GLY A 121 14.21 -2.36 -7.89
C GLY A 121 14.41 -1.73 -9.27
N GLY A 122 15.07 -0.59 -9.34
CA GLY A 122 15.45 0.08 -10.59
C GLY A 122 16.61 -0.61 -11.29
N GLY A 123 16.66 -0.47 -12.61
CA GLY A 123 17.78 -0.95 -13.42
C GLY A 123 19.03 -0.08 -13.27
N GLY A 124 20.21 -0.71 -13.32
CA GLY A 124 21.46 0.00 -13.54
C GLY A 124 21.53 0.51 -14.98
N ASN A 125 22.09 1.70 -15.20
CA ASN A 125 22.31 2.27 -16.53
C ASN A 125 23.72 1.94 -17.05
N GLY A 126 23.80 1.45 -18.28
CA GLY A 126 25.05 1.10 -18.94
C GLY A 126 25.56 2.18 -19.88
N ILE A 127 26.39 1.80 -20.84
CA ILE A 127 26.80 2.65 -21.96
C ILE A 127 26.64 1.89 -23.28
N SER A 128 26.06 2.56 -24.28
CA SER A 128 25.85 2.02 -25.63
C SER A 128 27.08 2.11 -26.55
N GLY A 129 28.27 2.37 -26.00
CA GLY A 129 29.55 2.40 -26.73
C GLY A 129 30.00 1.03 -27.23
N PHE A 130 31.10 0.96 -27.98
CA PHE A 130 31.65 -0.30 -28.49
C PHE A 130 32.86 -0.78 -27.64
N PRO A 131 32.78 -1.96 -26.98
CA PRO A 131 31.61 -2.82 -26.79
C PRO A 131 30.65 -2.29 -25.71
N PRO A 132 29.33 -2.61 -25.79
CA PRO A 132 28.35 -2.06 -24.86
C PRO A 132 28.49 -2.67 -23.47
N THR A 133 28.31 -1.84 -22.45
CA THR A 133 28.11 -2.32 -21.07
C THR A 133 26.62 -2.29 -20.83
N ILE A 134 25.97 -3.45 -20.69
CA ILE A 134 24.56 -3.49 -20.29
C ILE A 134 24.51 -3.33 -18.77
N GLY A 135 23.75 -2.34 -18.30
CA GLY A 135 23.50 -2.18 -16.87
C GLY A 135 22.67 -3.33 -16.31
N ALA A 136 22.84 -3.62 -15.01
CA ALA A 136 22.20 -4.78 -14.41
C ALA A 136 20.70 -4.57 -14.18
N THR A 137 19.90 -5.64 -14.27
CA THR A 137 18.46 -5.54 -13.99
C THR A 137 18.19 -5.32 -12.50
N GLY A 138 17.13 -4.59 -12.19
CA GLY A 138 16.58 -4.54 -10.85
C GLY A 138 16.00 -5.89 -10.42
N GLY A 139 15.91 -6.10 -9.11
CA GLY A 139 15.23 -7.25 -8.53
C GLY A 139 13.72 -7.02 -8.48
N ASN A 140 12.93 -8.06 -8.76
CA ASN A 140 11.51 -8.06 -8.42
C ASN A 140 11.31 -7.90 -6.90
N ALA A 141 10.10 -7.59 -6.45
CA ALA A 141 9.76 -7.56 -5.03
C ALA A 141 10.33 -8.76 -4.26
N GLY A 142 10.98 -8.50 -3.12
CA GLY A 142 11.66 -9.48 -2.28
C GLY A 142 12.97 -10.07 -2.83
N THR A 143 13.41 -9.69 -4.03
CA THR A 143 14.59 -10.29 -4.68
C THR A 143 15.75 -9.30 -4.84
N THR A 144 16.97 -9.84 -4.82
CA THR A 144 18.22 -9.10 -5.05
C THR A 144 18.34 -8.67 -6.51
N GLY A 145 18.79 -7.44 -6.75
CA GLY A 145 19.13 -6.95 -8.08
C GLY A 145 20.37 -7.64 -8.67
N GLN A 146 20.53 -7.59 -9.98
CA GLN A 146 21.69 -8.20 -10.62
C GLN A 146 22.98 -7.40 -10.38
N THR A 147 24.11 -8.10 -10.38
CA THR A 147 25.45 -7.52 -10.44
C THR A 147 25.74 -7.05 -11.87
N GLY A 148 26.44 -5.93 -12.03
CA GLY A 148 26.82 -5.37 -13.34
C GLY A 148 27.94 -6.12 -14.08
N GLY A 149 27.90 -7.45 -14.13
CA GLY A 149 28.90 -8.28 -14.82
C GLY A 149 30.15 -8.62 -13.98
N SER A 150 31.17 -9.19 -14.61
CA SER A 150 32.37 -9.69 -13.92
C SER A 150 33.24 -8.52 -13.42
N GLY A 151 33.39 -8.41 -12.10
CA GLY A 151 34.08 -7.28 -11.46
C GLY A 151 33.25 -5.98 -11.41
N GLY A 152 32.03 -6.01 -11.95
CA GLY A 152 31.07 -4.92 -11.86
C GLY A 152 30.57 -4.71 -10.43
N ALA A 153 29.82 -3.63 -10.24
CA ALA A 153 29.24 -3.33 -8.95
C ALA A 153 28.13 -4.34 -8.59
N GLY A 154 28.02 -4.65 -7.30
CA GLY A 154 27.03 -5.57 -6.77
C GLY A 154 25.61 -5.01 -6.86
N GLY A 155 24.64 -5.89 -7.12
CA GLY A 155 23.23 -5.53 -6.99
C GLY A 155 22.83 -5.28 -5.53
N GLY A 156 21.78 -4.49 -5.33
CA GLY A 156 21.18 -4.28 -4.02
C GLY A 156 20.42 -5.52 -3.55
N GLY A 157 20.51 -5.84 -2.27
CA GLY A 157 19.77 -6.93 -1.64
C GLY A 157 18.27 -6.70 -1.68
N GLY A 158 17.48 -7.76 -1.87
CA GLY A 158 16.04 -7.71 -1.69
C GLY A 158 15.65 -7.50 -0.22
N GLY A 159 14.56 -6.80 0.03
CA GLY A 159 13.94 -6.77 1.35
C GLY A 159 13.43 -8.16 1.74
N THR A 160 13.45 -8.49 3.03
CA THR A 160 12.87 -9.73 3.57
C THR A 160 11.69 -9.43 4.48
N GLN A 161 11.08 -10.45 5.08
CA GLN A 161 10.00 -10.25 6.06
C GLN A 161 10.47 -9.63 7.37
N THR A 162 11.78 -9.58 7.64
CA THR A 162 12.33 -9.15 8.93
C THR A 162 13.46 -8.14 8.81
N THR A 163 14.00 -7.90 7.62
CA THR A 163 15.13 -7.00 7.42
C THR A 163 15.07 -6.30 6.07
N ALA A 164 15.51 -5.05 6.03
CA ALA A 164 15.77 -4.35 4.78
C ALA A 164 16.93 -4.96 4.00
N GLY A 165 16.90 -4.74 2.68
CA GLY A 165 17.94 -5.16 1.77
C GLY A 165 19.22 -4.35 1.96
N SER A 166 20.38 -5.01 1.91
CA SER A 166 21.68 -4.34 1.95
C SER A 166 21.95 -3.57 0.65
N GLY A 167 22.66 -2.44 0.75
CA GLY A 167 23.16 -1.76 -0.45
C GLY A 167 24.21 -2.59 -1.19
N GLY A 168 24.29 -2.40 -2.52
CA GLY A 168 25.24 -3.09 -3.39
C GLY A 168 26.66 -2.54 -3.26
N ALA A 169 27.65 -3.42 -3.35
CA ALA A 169 29.08 -3.08 -3.31
C ALA A 169 29.52 -2.34 -4.59
N THR A 170 30.57 -1.52 -4.50
CA THR A 170 31.15 -0.81 -5.65
C THR A 170 31.82 -1.75 -6.66
N CYS A 171 32.03 -1.26 -7.89
CA CYS A 171 32.96 -1.89 -8.84
C CYS A 171 34.34 -2.13 -8.20
N THR A 172 35.03 -3.21 -8.57
CA THR A 172 36.33 -3.58 -7.97
C THR A 172 37.50 -2.80 -8.56
N LEU A 173 37.51 -2.57 -9.88
CA LEU A 173 38.64 -1.93 -10.58
C LEU A 173 38.50 -0.40 -10.68
N SER A 174 37.29 0.12 -10.62
CA SER A 174 37.01 1.55 -10.57
C SER A 174 35.88 1.81 -9.58
N PRO A 175 36.18 1.88 -8.26
CA PRO A 175 35.14 2.05 -7.25
C PRO A 175 34.39 3.38 -7.44
N GLY A 176 33.05 3.30 -7.45
CA GLY A 176 32.17 4.45 -7.29
C GLY A 176 31.79 4.61 -5.82
N SER A 177 30.49 4.84 -5.56
CA SER A 177 29.93 4.72 -4.21
C SER A 177 29.08 3.45 -4.07
N PRO A 178 29.02 2.81 -2.89
CA PRO A 178 28.08 1.72 -2.66
C PRO A 178 26.64 2.27 -2.69
N GLY A 179 25.68 1.39 -2.96
CA GLY A 179 24.28 1.70 -2.71
C GLY A 179 24.00 1.79 -1.22
N THR A 180 22.91 2.45 -0.83
CA THR A 180 22.48 2.43 0.57
C THR A 180 21.58 1.23 0.84
N PRO A 181 21.52 0.73 2.09
CA PRO A 181 20.46 -0.16 2.51
C PRO A 181 19.08 0.49 2.32
N GLY A 182 18.05 -0.35 2.20
CA GLY A 182 16.66 0.09 2.38
C GLY A 182 16.31 0.28 3.86
N ALA A 183 15.06 0.61 4.12
CA ALA A 183 14.46 0.72 5.44
C ALA A 183 13.01 0.25 5.42
N GLU A 184 12.32 0.28 6.55
CA GLU A 184 10.89 0.01 6.65
C GLU A 184 10.10 0.98 5.74
N GLY A 185 9.40 0.46 4.73
CA GLY A 185 8.61 1.28 3.81
C GLY A 185 9.39 2.05 2.75
N VAL A 186 10.73 2.00 2.73
CA VAL A 186 11.55 2.84 1.85
C VAL A 186 12.69 2.05 1.22
N GLY A 187 12.87 2.18 -0.09
CA GLY A 187 13.99 1.60 -0.83
C GLY A 187 15.29 2.39 -0.68
N GLY A 188 16.43 1.71 -0.77
CA GLY A 188 17.76 2.32 -0.71
C GLY A 188 18.11 3.10 -1.97
N THR A 189 18.98 4.11 -1.85
CA THR A 189 19.46 4.87 -3.01
C THR A 189 20.59 4.13 -3.72
N GLY A 190 20.62 4.22 -5.05
CA GLY A 190 21.70 3.69 -5.86
C GLY A 190 23.03 4.42 -5.60
N GLY A 191 24.14 3.70 -5.69
CA GLY A 191 25.48 4.25 -5.59
C GLY A 191 25.79 5.32 -6.65
N ALA A 192 26.44 6.39 -6.21
CA ALA A 192 26.83 7.53 -7.06
C ALA A 192 27.98 7.22 -8.06
N SER A 193 28.33 8.24 -8.85
CA SER A 193 29.30 8.26 -9.95
C SER A 193 28.77 7.68 -11.25
N PHE A 194 28.43 6.39 -11.30
CA PHE A 194 27.81 5.79 -12.49
C PHE A 194 26.66 4.90 -12.11
N ALA A 195 25.45 5.43 -12.35
CA ALA A 195 24.31 4.73 -12.92
C ALA A 195 23.68 3.56 -12.16
N ALA A 196 23.84 3.45 -10.85
CA ALA A 196 23.24 2.35 -10.09
C ALA A 196 21.71 2.49 -9.92
N GLY A 197 20.99 1.37 -9.93
CA GLY A 197 19.54 1.35 -9.73
C GLY A 197 19.15 1.57 -8.27
N GLY A 198 18.04 2.28 -8.04
CA GLY A 198 17.44 2.45 -6.71
C GLY A 198 16.69 1.21 -6.22
N GLY A 199 16.61 0.99 -4.92
CA GLY A 199 15.86 -0.13 -4.33
C GLY A 199 14.34 0.10 -4.35
N GLY A 200 13.57 -0.98 -4.44
CA GLY A 200 12.11 -0.94 -4.32
C GLY A 200 11.65 -0.77 -2.87
N ALA A 201 10.55 -0.06 -2.64
CA ALA A 201 9.94 0.06 -1.31
C ALA A 201 9.14 -1.20 -0.94
N GLY A 202 8.84 -1.41 0.34
CA GLY A 202 8.07 -2.58 0.78
C GLY A 202 7.84 -2.62 2.28
N TRP A 203 7.41 -3.77 2.79
CA TRP A 203 7.37 -4.05 4.23
C TRP A 203 8.73 -3.69 4.85
N PHE A 204 9.78 -4.25 4.24
CA PHE A 204 11.12 -3.69 4.24
C PHE A 204 11.55 -3.41 2.79
N GLY A 205 12.15 -2.25 2.55
CA GLY A 205 12.65 -1.89 1.22
C GLY A 205 13.92 -2.67 0.84
N GLY A 206 14.12 -2.83 -0.45
CA GLY A 206 15.36 -3.35 -1.02
C GLY A 206 16.48 -2.30 -0.98
N GLY A 207 17.73 -2.76 -1.01
CA GLY A 207 18.89 -1.88 -1.09
C GLY A 207 19.10 -1.33 -2.51
N GLY A 208 19.76 -0.18 -2.62
CA GLY A 208 20.21 0.34 -3.92
C GLY A 208 21.40 -0.45 -4.46
N GLY A 209 21.56 -0.49 -5.78
CA GLY A 209 22.72 -1.09 -6.44
C GLY A 209 24.01 -0.31 -6.18
N GLY A 210 25.16 -0.95 -6.33
CA GLY A 210 26.45 -0.28 -6.24
C GLY A 210 26.82 0.47 -7.52
N GLY A 211 27.56 1.57 -7.36
CA GLY A 211 28.07 2.38 -8.48
C GLY A 211 29.51 2.05 -8.86
N CYS A 212 29.90 2.51 -10.05
CA CYS A 212 31.26 2.46 -10.56
C CYS A 212 31.81 3.88 -10.70
N GLY A 213 33.13 4.06 -10.59
CA GLY A 213 33.80 5.36 -10.71
C GLY A 213 34.04 5.76 -12.16
N THR A 214 34.15 4.77 -13.06
CA THR A 214 34.15 4.87 -14.51
C THR A 214 33.62 3.55 -15.08
N LEU A 215 33.11 3.58 -16.31
CA LEU A 215 32.78 2.36 -17.06
C LEU A 215 33.93 2.07 -18.01
N GLN A 216 34.58 0.91 -17.88
CA GLN A 216 35.68 0.54 -18.78
C GLN A 216 35.16 0.23 -20.17
N ILE A 217 35.85 0.78 -21.18
CA ILE A 217 35.65 0.47 -22.59
C ILE A 217 36.06 -0.99 -22.78
N GLY A 218 35.08 -1.88 -22.90
CA GLY A 218 35.28 -3.33 -22.81
C GLY A 218 34.05 -4.13 -22.38
N GLY A 219 33.03 -3.47 -21.81
CA GLY A 219 31.69 -4.05 -21.62
C GLY A 219 31.51 -4.97 -20.42
N VAL A 220 32.59 -5.26 -19.67
CA VAL A 220 32.58 -6.31 -18.62
C VAL A 220 32.10 -5.81 -17.26
N GLN A 221 32.24 -4.51 -16.98
CA GLN A 221 31.93 -3.89 -15.69
C GLN A 221 30.89 -2.79 -15.85
N GLY A 222 29.75 -2.97 -15.19
CA GLY A 222 28.65 -2.03 -15.11
C GLY A 222 28.16 -1.85 -13.67
N PRO A 223 27.22 -0.91 -13.47
CA PRO A 223 26.61 -0.71 -12.19
C PRO A 223 25.59 -1.79 -11.85
N GLY A 224 25.33 -1.96 -10.56
CA GLY A 224 24.34 -2.91 -10.05
C GLY A 224 22.90 -2.38 -10.16
N GLY A 225 21.94 -3.30 -10.28
CA GLY A 225 20.52 -3.00 -10.15
C GLY A 225 20.11 -2.92 -8.68
N GLY A 226 19.04 -2.20 -8.38
CA GLY A 226 18.47 -2.17 -7.02
C GLY A 226 17.73 -3.47 -6.69
N GLY A 227 17.65 -3.83 -5.41
CA GLY A 227 16.80 -4.93 -4.94
C GLY A 227 15.34 -4.50 -4.77
N GLY A 228 14.39 -5.42 -4.90
CA GLY A 228 12.98 -5.14 -4.64
C GLY A 228 12.64 -5.17 -3.15
N GLY A 229 11.58 -4.46 -2.75
CA GLY A 229 11.07 -4.48 -1.37
C GLY A 229 10.18 -5.70 -1.11
N SER A 230 10.04 -6.10 0.15
CA SER A 230 9.23 -7.26 0.56
C SER A 230 7.74 -6.94 0.73
N ASP A 231 6.93 -7.99 0.75
CA ASP A 231 5.49 -7.91 1.04
C ASP A 231 5.18 -8.04 2.53
N HIS A 232 4.02 -7.53 2.93
CA HIS A 232 3.34 -7.94 4.16
C HIS A 232 1.98 -8.52 3.80
N VAL A 233 1.91 -9.85 3.79
CA VAL A 233 0.70 -10.60 3.42
C VAL A 233 -0.09 -10.94 4.69
N PRO A 234 -1.35 -10.47 4.83
CA PRO A 234 -2.21 -10.87 5.94
C PRO A 234 -2.39 -12.39 6.00
N THR A 235 -2.69 -12.92 7.18
CA THR A 235 -2.96 -14.35 7.37
C THR A 235 -4.04 -14.85 6.40
N GLY A 236 -3.73 -15.89 5.64
CA GLY A 236 -4.64 -16.46 4.63
C GLY A 236 -4.67 -15.71 3.29
N GLY A 237 -3.91 -14.63 3.15
CA GLY A 237 -3.71 -13.91 1.89
C GLY A 237 -2.70 -14.58 0.95
N THR A 238 -2.49 -13.96 -0.20
CA THR A 238 -1.58 -14.41 -1.25
C THR A 238 -0.79 -13.24 -1.84
N SER A 239 0.40 -13.51 -2.37
CA SER A 239 1.14 -12.57 -3.22
C SER A 239 1.59 -13.22 -4.53
N ALA A 240 1.77 -12.39 -5.56
CA ALA A 240 2.28 -12.78 -6.87
C ALA A 240 2.88 -11.57 -7.61
N PRO A 241 3.78 -11.78 -8.59
CA PRO A 241 4.30 -10.70 -9.42
C PRO A 241 3.19 -9.85 -10.07
N ALA A 242 3.34 -8.53 -10.03
CA ALA A 242 2.40 -7.60 -10.63
C ALA A 242 2.44 -7.66 -12.17
N THR A 243 1.28 -7.51 -12.80
CA THR A 243 1.13 -7.48 -14.27
C THR A 243 0.65 -6.12 -14.80
N GLY A 244 0.45 -5.14 -13.91
CA GLY A 244 -0.12 -3.84 -14.24
C GLY A 244 0.42 -2.71 -13.37
N ALA A 245 -0.21 -1.55 -13.49
CA ALA A 245 0.13 -0.37 -12.70
C ALA A 245 -0.18 -0.58 -11.21
N ALA A 246 0.56 0.15 -10.36
CA ALA A 246 0.30 0.19 -8.94
C ALA A 246 -1.10 0.75 -8.64
N VAL A 247 -1.84 0.03 -7.81
CA VAL A 247 -3.24 0.30 -7.47
C VAL A 247 -3.56 -0.36 -6.13
N VAL A 248 -4.50 0.20 -5.38
CA VAL A 248 -5.12 -0.48 -4.24
C VAL A 248 -6.62 -0.53 -4.44
N THR A 249 -7.22 -1.69 -4.25
CA THR A 249 -8.67 -1.86 -4.16
C THR A 249 -9.07 -2.33 -2.78
N ILE A 250 -10.11 -1.73 -2.23
CA ILE A 250 -10.71 -2.10 -0.95
C ILE A 250 -12.15 -2.50 -1.22
N THR A 251 -12.50 -3.75 -0.90
CA THR A 251 -13.83 -4.30 -1.04
C THR A 251 -14.41 -4.65 0.32
N TYR A 252 -15.67 -4.28 0.56
CA TYR A 252 -16.37 -4.57 1.80
C TYR A 252 -17.85 -4.86 1.54
N GLU A 253 -18.44 -5.65 2.43
CA GLU A 253 -19.89 -5.82 2.43
C GLU A 253 -20.50 -4.56 3.05
N ALA A 254 -21.34 -3.87 2.28
CA ALA A 254 -22.15 -2.81 2.86
C ALA A 254 -23.02 -3.46 3.92
N GLY A 255 -22.85 -3.06 5.19
CA GLY A 255 -23.76 -3.49 6.24
C GLY A 255 -25.18 -3.25 5.73
N SER A 256 -26.02 -4.29 5.77
CA SER A 256 -27.46 -4.11 5.57
C SER A 256 -27.82 -2.91 6.43
N THR A 257 -28.28 -1.83 5.79
CA THR A 257 -28.87 -0.68 6.47
C THR A 257 -30.15 -1.20 7.11
N GLY A 258 -29.98 -2.00 8.15
CA GLY A 258 -31.02 -2.78 8.80
C GLY A 258 -31.92 -1.78 9.48
N GLY A 259 -32.95 -1.32 8.75
CA GLY A 259 -34.15 -0.66 9.24
C GLY A 259 -33.91 0.42 10.29
N GLY A 260 -32.77 1.10 10.27
CA GLY A 260 -32.42 2.13 11.23
C GLY A 260 -33.06 3.46 10.85
N GLY A 261 -34.40 3.52 10.87
CA GLY A 261 -35.21 4.73 11.07
C GLY A 261 -34.77 6.06 10.43
N VAL A 262 -34.06 6.08 9.30
CA VAL A 262 -33.80 7.32 8.59
C VAL A 262 -35.04 7.66 7.79
N SER A 263 -35.77 8.65 8.30
CA SER A 263 -36.90 9.30 7.64
C SER A 263 -36.58 9.57 6.17
N ILE A 264 -37.29 8.90 5.26
CA ILE A 264 -37.23 9.09 3.80
C ILE A 264 -37.77 10.47 3.35
N LEU A 265 -38.24 11.29 4.28
CA LEU A 265 -38.67 12.65 3.97
C LEU A 265 -37.54 13.63 4.30
N PRO A 266 -37.12 14.49 3.35
CA PRO A 266 -36.20 15.58 3.62
C PRO A 266 -36.95 16.65 4.43
N ILE A 267 -37.16 16.40 5.71
CA ILE A 267 -37.68 17.39 6.66
C ILE A 267 -36.65 17.55 7.76
N ASN A 268 -36.04 18.72 7.77
CA ASN A 268 -35.29 19.19 8.92
C ASN A 268 -36.26 19.37 10.09
N LEU A 269 -36.23 18.46 11.07
CA LEU A 269 -37.08 18.50 12.26
C LEU A 269 -36.44 19.27 13.43
N SER A 270 -35.42 20.12 13.18
CA SER A 270 -34.93 21.03 14.21
C SER A 270 -36.06 21.97 14.65
N GLY A 271 -36.66 21.65 15.81
CA GLY A 271 -37.82 22.36 16.37
C GLY A 271 -39.13 21.58 16.39
N ILE A 272 -39.21 20.37 15.83
CA ILE A 272 -40.40 19.51 15.93
C ILE A 272 -40.03 18.33 16.82
N LEU A 273 -40.52 18.33 18.07
CA LEU A 273 -40.54 17.15 18.95
C LEU A 273 -41.25 16.02 18.21
N PRO A 274 -40.55 14.95 17.76
CA PRO A 274 -41.25 13.80 17.25
C PRO A 274 -41.97 13.16 18.44
N MET A 275 -43.28 13.37 18.51
CA MET A 275 -44.13 12.62 19.42
C MET A 275 -44.09 11.16 18.95
N PHE A 276 -43.21 10.36 19.56
CA PHE A 276 -43.40 8.92 19.53
C PHE A 276 -44.66 8.64 20.35
N ASN A 277 -45.79 8.59 19.66
CA ASN A 277 -46.98 8.00 20.23
C ASN A 277 -46.64 6.53 20.48
N ASN A 278 -46.31 6.20 21.73
CA ASN A 278 -46.15 4.84 22.18
C ASN A 278 -47.54 4.19 22.17
N ILE A 279 -48.05 3.91 20.98
CA ILE A 279 -49.20 3.06 20.79
C ILE A 279 -48.67 1.66 21.06
N SER A 280 -48.63 1.27 22.33
CA SER A 280 -48.63 -0.13 22.70
C SER A 280 -49.76 -0.78 21.91
N ILE A 281 -49.37 -1.77 21.09
CA ILE A 281 -50.19 -2.43 20.08
C ILE A 281 -51.58 -2.74 20.66
N ASN A 282 -52.58 -1.94 20.31
CA ASN A 282 -53.94 -2.15 20.81
C ASN A 282 -54.61 -3.19 19.92
N ASN A 283 -54.58 -4.46 20.36
CA ASN A 283 -55.21 -5.59 19.67
C ASN A 283 -56.76 -5.56 19.66
N ASN A 284 -57.40 -4.44 20.03
CA ASN A 284 -58.85 -4.39 20.24
C ASN A 284 -59.65 -3.69 19.11
N ILE A 285 -59.13 -3.63 17.88
CA ILE A 285 -59.78 -2.90 16.77
C ILE A 285 -61.05 -3.58 16.20
N LYS A 286 -61.53 -4.68 16.81
CA LYS A 286 -62.73 -5.41 16.38
C LYS A 286 -63.88 -5.48 17.40
N SER A 287 -63.81 -4.79 18.54
CA SER A 287 -64.95 -4.74 19.47
C SER A 287 -65.85 -3.52 19.20
N PRO A 288 -67.13 -3.71 18.82
CA PRO A 288 -68.10 -2.61 18.78
C PRO A 288 -68.27 -2.01 20.19
N GLY A 289 -67.96 -0.71 20.35
CA GLY A 289 -68.11 0.02 21.61
C GLY A 289 -66.82 0.36 22.37
N ALA A 290 -65.63 0.14 21.80
CA ALA A 290 -64.39 0.56 22.44
C ALA A 290 -64.13 2.07 22.25
N THR A 291 -64.09 2.84 23.34
CA THR A 291 -63.65 4.24 23.36
C THR A 291 -62.23 4.32 23.94
N ASN A 292 -61.31 4.99 23.24
CA ASN A 292 -59.95 5.21 23.72
C ASN A 292 -59.79 6.67 24.17
N ASN A 293 -59.69 6.90 25.47
CA ASN A 293 -59.26 8.18 26.03
C ASN A 293 -57.80 8.05 26.45
N THR A 294 -56.91 8.72 25.72
CA THR A 294 -55.50 8.87 26.11
C THR A 294 -55.28 10.30 26.57
N THR A 295 -54.87 10.48 27.83
CA THR A 295 -54.39 11.76 28.36
C THR A 295 -52.87 11.79 28.20
N GLN A 296 -52.33 12.78 27.49
CA GLN A 296 -50.90 13.00 27.40
C GLN A 296 -50.57 14.27 28.19
N ASP A 297 -49.80 14.12 29.27
CA ASP A 297 -49.26 15.24 30.03
C ASP A 297 -47.93 15.69 29.43
N PHE A 298 -47.87 16.95 29.00
CA PHE A 298 -46.66 17.58 28.50
C PHE A 298 -46.06 18.46 29.59
N ASN A 299 -45.02 17.98 30.27
CA ASN A 299 -44.19 18.84 31.10
C ASN A 299 -43.25 19.64 30.19
N LEU A 300 -43.69 20.83 29.81
CA LEU A 300 -42.84 21.82 29.14
C LEU A 300 -42.10 22.62 30.22
N ASN A 301 -40.80 22.37 30.36
CA ASN A 301 -39.93 23.26 31.13
C ASN A 301 -39.51 24.40 30.19
N ALA A 302 -40.27 25.48 30.18
CA ALA A 302 -39.90 26.71 29.48
C ALA A 302 -38.80 27.46 30.28
N PRO A 303 -37.88 28.17 29.61
CA PRO A 303 -36.80 28.90 30.28
C PRO A 303 -37.29 30.03 31.19
#